data_AF-A0A5C9EYX4-F1
#
_entry.id   AF-A0A5C9EYX4-F1
#
_cell.length_a   1.000
_cell.length_b   1.000
_cell.length_c   1.000
_cell.angle_alpha   90.00
_cell.angle_beta   90.00
_cell.angle_gamma   90.00
#
_symmetry.space_group_name_H-M   'P 1'
#
loop_
_entity.id
_entity.type
_entity.pdbx_description
1 polymer ?
#
loop_
_entity_poly.entity_id
_entity_poly.type
_entity_poly.pdbx_seq_one_letter_code
_entity_poly.pdbx_strand_id
1 'polypeptide(L)'
;MPSKYENEEMKAKYLERLKKIMNKKFETVIIHPLSEFEQYFGFIWGHGKTDDKLTDNEREMRKRWQECRANILNYGHRKRSNAMKELDMHTVVWNRYQTVFKFDQG
;
A
#
# COMPACT_ATOMS: atom_id res chain seq x y z
N MET A 1 25.71 -27.25 -10.09
CA MET A 1 25.76 -25.83 -9.68
C MET A 1 24.80 -25.07 -10.57
N PRO A 2 23.84 -24.30 -10.05
CA PRO A 2 22.97 -23.47 -10.88
C PRO A 2 23.81 -22.50 -11.71
N SER A 3 23.42 -22.30 -12.95
CA SER A 3 24.05 -21.33 -13.83
C SER A 3 23.94 -19.92 -13.25
N LYS A 4 24.90 -19.03 -13.55
CA LYS A 4 24.82 -17.60 -13.20
C LYS A 4 23.49 -16.99 -13.68
N TYR A 5 23.00 -17.43 -14.84
CA TYR A 5 21.74 -16.98 -15.44
C TYR A 5 20.51 -17.46 -14.66
N GLU A 6 20.50 -18.70 -14.16
CA GLU A 6 19.42 -19.22 -13.31
C GLU A 6 19.33 -18.48 -11.98
N ASN A 7 20.45 -18.02 -11.43
CA ASN A 7 20.49 -17.25 -10.18
C ASN A 7 19.90 -15.84 -10.36
N GLU A 8 20.19 -15.17 -11.48
CA GLU A 8 19.64 -13.83 -11.78
C GLU A 8 18.13 -13.87 -12.06
N GLU A 9 17.66 -14.85 -12.82
CA GLU A 9 16.22 -15.03 -13.08
C GLU A 9 15.44 -15.29 -11.77
N MET A 10 16.01 -16.11 -10.87
CA MET A 10 15.41 -16.39 -9.57
C MET A 10 15.34 -15.14 -8.69
N LYS A 11 16.38 -14.31 -8.65
CA LYS A 11 16.38 -13.03 -7.92
C LYS A 11 15.33 -12.07 -8.47
N ALA A 12 15.23 -11.95 -9.80
CA ALA A 12 14.23 -11.12 -10.45
C ALA A 12 12.80 -11.55 -10.07
N LYS A 13 12.54 -12.87 -10.05
CA LYS A 13 11.26 -13.43 -9.61
C LYS A 13 10.94 -13.12 -8.15
N TYR A 14 11.94 -13.13 -7.25
CA TYR A 14 11.74 -12.77 -5.86
C TYR A 14 11.46 -11.29 -5.67
N LEU A 15 12.17 -10.42 -6.40
CA LEU A 15 11.91 -8.98 -6.42
C LEU A 15 10.48 -8.68 -6.89
N GLU A 16 10.06 -9.26 -8.01
CA GLU A 16 8.70 -9.08 -8.54
C GLU A 16 7.63 -9.57 -7.55
N ARG A 17 7.85 -10.71 -6.90
CA ARG A 17 6.96 -11.19 -5.83
C ARG A 17 6.88 -10.20 -4.68
N LEU A 18 8.01 -9.67 -4.21
CA LEU A 18 8.06 -8.71 -3.12
C LEU A 18 7.32 -7.41 -3.51
N LYS A 19 7.58 -6.86 -4.69
CA LYS A 19 6.88 -5.68 -5.20
C LYS A 19 5.37 -5.88 -5.26
N LYS A 20 4.89 -7.04 -5.74
CA LYS A 20 3.46 -7.35 -5.78
C LYS A 20 2.83 -7.32 -4.38
N ILE A 21 3.49 -7.92 -3.39
CA ILE A 21 3.03 -7.92 -2.00
C ILE A 21 3.03 -6.51 -1.43
N MET A 22 4.12 -5.75 -1.64
CA MET A 22 4.27 -4.39 -1.14
C MET A 22 3.25 -3.44 -1.75
N ASN A 23 3.00 -3.53 -3.07
CA ASN A 23 1.95 -2.76 -3.73
C ASN A 23 0.58 -2.98 -3.09
N LYS A 24 0.23 -4.24 -2.79
CA LYS A 24 -1.05 -4.55 -2.15
C LYS A 24 -1.13 -4.00 -0.72
N LYS A 25 -0.03 -4.05 0.03
CA LYS A 25 0.06 -3.45 1.37
C LYS A 25 -0.12 -1.94 1.32
N PHE A 26 0.55 -1.24 0.40
CA PHE A 26 0.37 0.20 0.21
C PHE A 26 -1.07 0.54 -0.16
N GLU A 27 -1.69 -0.17 -1.10
CA GLU A 27 -3.10 0.03 -1.44
C GLU A 27 -4.00 -0.15 -0.22
N THR A 28 -3.79 -1.20 0.57
CA THR A 28 -4.60 -1.45 1.76
C THR A 28 -4.45 -0.32 2.78
N VAL A 29 -3.21 0.13 3.06
CA VAL A 29 -2.93 1.18 4.03
C VAL A 29 -3.39 2.57 3.55
N ILE A 30 -3.54 2.79 2.25
CA ILE A 30 -4.09 4.05 1.72
C ILE A 30 -5.63 4.02 1.71
N ILE A 31 -6.22 2.95 1.19
CA ILE A 31 -7.66 2.86 0.96
C ILE A 31 -8.44 2.55 2.23
N HIS A 32 -7.92 1.66 3.09
CA HIS A 32 -8.64 1.24 4.28
C HIS A 32 -8.88 2.41 5.25
N PRO A 33 -7.91 3.27 5.58
CA PRO A 33 -8.18 4.44 6.41
C PRO A 33 -9.21 5.38 5.80
N LEU A 34 -9.17 5.64 4.48
CA LEU A 34 -10.20 6.47 3.82
C LEU A 34 -11.61 5.89 4.01
N SER A 35 -11.75 4.56 3.92
CA SER A 35 -13.01 3.86 4.20
C SER A 35 -13.44 4.03 5.65
N GLU A 36 -12.51 3.93 6.61
CA GLU A 36 -12.82 4.16 8.04
C GLU A 36 -13.28 5.61 8.27
N PHE A 37 -12.63 6.60 7.63
CA PHE A 37 -13.06 7.99 7.71
C PHE A 37 -14.46 8.20 7.14
N GLU A 38 -14.76 7.59 5.99
CA GLU A 38 -16.10 7.62 5.38
C GLU A 38 -17.15 6.96 6.28
N GLN A 39 -16.80 5.87 6.95
CA GLN A 39 -17.71 5.17 7.86
C GLN A 39 -18.03 5.98 9.13
N TYR A 40 -17.03 6.55 9.80
CA TYR A 40 -17.24 7.21 11.10
C TYR A 40 -17.57 8.71 10.98
N PHE A 41 -17.02 9.40 9.98
CA PHE A 41 -17.14 10.85 9.84
C PHE A 41 -17.96 11.24 8.59
N GLY A 42 -18.37 10.28 7.77
CA GLY A 42 -19.11 10.51 6.53
C GLY A 42 -20.36 11.37 6.69
N PHE A 43 -21.01 11.32 7.85
CA PHE A 43 -22.19 12.14 8.14
C PHE A 43 -21.92 13.64 8.02
N ILE A 44 -20.68 14.11 8.24
CA ILE A 44 -20.30 15.53 8.18
C ILE A 44 -20.46 16.10 6.76
N TRP A 45 -20.26 15.28 5.73
CA TRP A 45 -20.35 15.68 4.32
C TRP A 45 -21.46 14.95 3.55
N GLY A 46 -22.44 14.41 4.29
CA GLY A 46 -23.57 13.70 3.69
C GLY A 46 -23.15 12.47 2.88
N HIS A 47 -22.20 11.68 3.38
CA HIS A 47 -21.81 10.41 2.74
C HIS A 47 -23.03 9.52 2.48
N GLY A 48 -23.12 8.94 1.29
CA GLY A 48 -24.27 8.15 0.83
C GLY A 48 -25.48 8.97 0.37
N LYS A 49 -25.53 10.29 0.59
CA LYS A 49 -26.59 11.16 0.04
C LYS A 49 -26.27 11.55 -1.40
N THR A 50 -27.35 11.69 -2.19
CA THR A 50 -27.31 12.28 -3.52
C THR A 50 -27.15 13.81 -3.42
N ASP A 51 -26.57 14.43 -4.45
CA ASP A 51 -26.16 15.85 -4.42
C ASP A 51 -27.34 16.83 -4.23
N ASP A 52 -28.55 16.43 -4.63
CA ASP A 52 -29.81 17.15 -4.42
C ASP A 52 -30.29 17.14 -2.96
N LYS A 53 -29.80 16.17 -2.15
CA LYS A 53 -30.17 16.00 -0.73
C LYS A 53 -29.13 16.53 0.25
N LEU A 54 -28.06 17.12 -0.26
CA LEU A 54 -27.03 17.76 0.56
C LEU A 54 -27.46 19.16 0.97
N THR A 55 -27.36 19.44 2.25
CA THR A 55 -27.38 20.83 2.75
C THR A 55 -26.18 21.60 2.20
N ASP A 56 -26.24 22.93 2.19
CA ASP A 56 -25.13 23.77 1.71
C ASP A 56 -23.84 23.52 2.50
N ASN A 57 -23.96 23.33 3.82
CA ASN A 57 -22.82 22.97 4.67
C ASN A 57 -22.23 21.60 4.32
N GLU A 58 -23.07 20.58 4.13
CA GLU A 58 -22.58 19.24 3.73
C GLU A 58 -21.93 19.28 2.35
N ARG A 59 -22.43 20.10 1.41
CA ARG A 59 -21.86 20.28 0.08
C ARG A 59 -20.46 20.89 0.15
N GLU A 60 -20.28 21.93 0.97
CA GLU A 60 -18.96 22.53 1.20
C GLU A 60 -18.00 21.52 1.84
N MET A 61 -18.44 20.81 2.89
CA MET A 61 -17.62 19.79 3.55
C MET A 61 -17.27 18.65 2.61
N ARG A 62 -18.19 18.26 1.73
CA ARG A 62 -17.95 17.23 0.71
C ARG A 62 -16.87 17.66 -0.26
N LYS A 63 -16.86 18.92 -0.71
CA LYS A 63 -15.79 19.45 -1.55
C LYS A 63 -14.43 19.35 -0.84
N ARG A 64 -14.35 19.80 0.41
CA ARG A 64 -13.12 19.72 1.23
C ARG A 64 -12.66 18.27 1.44
N TRP A 65 -13.59 17.35 1.71
CA TRP A 65 -13.29 15.92 1.83
C TRP A 65 -12.75 15.36 0.53
N GLN A 66 -13.36 15.66 -0.63
CA GLN A 66 -12.87 15.17 -1.92
C GLN A 66 -11.45 15.67 -2.22
N GLU A 67 -11.15 16.94 -1.94
CA GLU A 67 -9.80 17.49 -2.07
C GLU A 67 -8.80 16.78 -1.14
N CYS A 68 -9.16 16.59 0.13
CA CYS A 68 -8.33 15.87 1.10
C CYS A 68 -8.07 14.42 0.67
N ARG A 69 -9.12 13.69 0.28
CA ARG A 69 -9.07 12.31 -0.21
C ARG A 69 -8.17 12.20 -1.44
N ALA A 70 -8.30 13.11 -2.40
CA ALA A 70 -7.44 13.15 -3.58
C ALA A 70 -5.97 13.38 -3.21
N ASN A 71 -5.70 14.29 -2.27
CA ASN A 71 -4.34 14.56 -1.79
C ASN A 71 -3.71 13.34 -1.11
N ILE A 72 -4.47 12.63 -0.26
CA ILE A 72 -4.03 11.40 0.40
C ILE A 72 -3.70 10.32 -0.64
N LEU A 73 -4.59 10.09 -1.60
CA LEU A 73 -4.38 9.11 -2.68
C LEU A 73 -3.14 9.46 -3.51
N ASN A 74 -3.00 10.72 -3.95
CA ASN A 74 -1.88 11.18 -4.75
C ASN A 74 -0.55 11.06 -4.00
N TYR A 75 -0.52 11.40 -2.72
CA TYR A 75 0.67 11.23 -1.89
C TYR A 75 1.02 9.74 -1.70
N GLY A 76 0.03 8.93 -1.36
CA GLY A 76 0.18 7.48 -1.19
C GLY A 76 0.70 6.80 -2.46
N HIS A 77 0.15 7.12 -3.63
CA HIS A 77 0.62 6.59 -4.91
C HIS A 77 2.05 7.02 -5.24
N ARG A 78 2.44 8.27 -4.95
CA ARG A 78 3.84 8.73 -5.10
C ARG A 78 4.78 7.96 -4.17
N LYS A 79 4.41 7.76 -2.90
CA LYS A 79 5.23 6.99 -1.94
C LYS A 79 5.37 5.53 -2.35
N ARG A 80 4.28 4.90 -2.79
CA ARG A 80 4.30 3.55 -3.36
C ARG A 80 5.27 3.47 -4.55
N SER A 81 5.16 4.39 -5.51
CA SER A 81 6.02 4.44 -6.70
C SER A 81 7.50 4.60 -6.33
N ASN A 82 7.81 5.53 -5.42
CA ASN A 82 9.18 5.75 -4.95
C ASN A 82 9.75 4.49 -4.26
N ALA A 83 8.95 3.82 -3.43
CA ALA A 83 9.37 2.58 -2.78
C ALA A 83 9.64 1.46 -3.79
N MET A 84 8.85 1.34 -4.87
CA MET A 84 9.11 0.34 -5.92
C MET A 84 10.42 0.63 -6.65
N LYS A 85 10.70 1.90 -6.98
CA LYS A 85 11.98 2.31 -7.59
C LYS A 85 13.16 2.06 -6.66
N GLU A 86 12.97 2.22 -5.36
CA GLU A 86 14.00 1.91 -4.37
C GLU A 86 14.29 0.41 -4.33
N LEU A 87 13.26 -0.44 -4.37
CA LEU A 87 13.44 -1.90 -4.47
C LEU A 87 14.18 -2.32 -5.74
N ASP A 88 13.99 -1.62 -6.86
CA ASP A 88 14.72 -1.87 -8.11
C ASP A 88 16.23 -1.64 -7.99
N MET A 89 16.68 -0.84 -7.03
CA MET A 89 18.10 -0.61 -6.76
C MET A 89 18.74 -1.66 -5.85
N HIS A 90 17.96 -2.63 -5.35
CA HIS A 90 18.43 -3.62 -4.37
C HIS A 90 18.38 -5.04 -4.92
N THR A 91 19.36 -5.87 -4.51
CA THR A 91 19.30 -7.31 -4.75
C THR A 91 18.44 -7.98 -3.70
N VAL A 92 17.35 -8.63 -4.12
CA VAL A 92 16.44 -9.34 -3.22
C VAL A 92 16.79 -10.83 -3.20
N VAL A 93 17.05 -11.35 -2.01
CA VAL A 93 17.25 -12.79 -1.77
C VAL A 93 16.14 -13.29 -0.85
N TRP A 94 15.53 -14.43 -1.20
CA TRP A 94 14.51 -15.06 -0.38
C TRP A 94 15.16 -16.06 0.59
N ASN A 95 15.25 -15.71 1.86
CA ASN A 95 15.98 -16.49 2.87
C ASN A 95 15.28 -17.80 3.31
N ARG A 96 14.07 -18.10 2.81
CA ARG A 96 13.21 -19.25 3.24
C ARG A 96 13.02 -19.31 4.77
N TYR A 97 12.30 -20.32 5.26
CA TYR A 97 12.24 -20.60 6.71
C TYR A 97 13.60 -21.13 7.16
N GLN A 98 14.29 -20.40 8.04
CA GLN A 98 15.49 -20.89 8.72
C GLN A 98 15.08 -21.51 10.05
N THR A 99 15.33 -22.81 10.22
CA THR A 99 15.24 -23.46 11.55
C THR A 99 16.61 -23.35 12.18
N VAL A 100 16.78 -22.43 13.14
CA VAL A 100 18.02 -22.31 13.91
C VAL A 100 17.96 -23.34 15.04
N PHE A 101 18.62 -24.48 14.84
CA PHE A 101 18.82 -25.44 15.93
C PHE A 101 19.89 -24.89 16.86
N LYS A 102 19.48 -24.45 18.05
CA LYS A 102 20.41 -24.14 19.14
C LYS A 102 20.83 -25.46 19.78
N PHE A 103 22.08 -25.85 19.62
CA PHE A 103 22.67 -26.91 20.43
C PHE A 103 23.17 -26.27 21.73
N ASP A 104 22.51 -26.58 22.84
CA ASP A 104 23.08 -26.31 24.16
C ASP A 104 24.33 -27.20 24.31
N GLN A 105 25.49 -26.57 24.42
CA GLN A 105 26.71 -27.25 24.84
C GLN A 105 26.61 -27.46 26.34
N GLY A 106 26.42 -28.72 26.74
CA GLY A 106 26.52 -29.17 28.13
C GLY A 106 27.95 -29.20 28.63
#